data_AF-A0AAE8ZTX3-F1
#
_entry.id   AF-A0AAE8ZTX3-F1
#
_cell.length_a   1.000
_cell.length_b   1.000
_cell.length_c   1.000
_cell.angle_alpha   90.00
_cell.angle_beta   90.00
_cell.angle_gamma   90.00
#
_symmetry.space_group_name_H-M   'P 1'
#
loop_
_entity.id
_entity.type
_entity.pdbx_description
1 polymer ?
#
loop_
_entity_poly.entity_id
_entity_poly.type
_entity_poly.pdbx_seq_one_letter_code
_entity_poly.pdbx_strand_id
1 'polypeptide(L)'
;MRAKDKHFQYFPESIVESLIEFAIDVVGIYLPDYLLHGPVDSNHEFLSELTGSDNEKSMEINRRRNERETAANTMRKSISQMMVFQTTGLGYGVAESQPGKAPKTSLKTPKKTSIKSSIKNAEVLSRIVDKWKRGHQMI
;
A
#
# COMPACT_ATOMS: atom_id res chain seq x y z
N MET A 1 27.62 1.15 -14.02
CA MET A 1 27.34 0.79 -12.62
C MET A 1 27.38 2.09 -11.83
N ARG A 2 26.27 2.56 -11.23
CA ARG A 2 26.30 3.79 -10.42
C ARG A 2 27.22 3.54 -9.23
N ALA A 3 28.18 4.44 -9.00
CA ALA A 3 29.07 4.35 -7.87
C ALA A 3 28.24 4.34 -6.58
N LYS A 4 28.48 3.35 -5.72
CA LYS A 4 27.92 3.33 -4.37
C LYS A 4 28.51 4.50 -3.62
N ASP A 5 27.67 5.37 -3.07
CA ASP A 5 28.17 6.42 -2.20
C ASP A 5 28.52 5.80 -0.85
N LYS A 6 29.82 5.68 -0.58
CA LYS A 6 30.36 5.15 0.69
C LYS A 6 29.99 6.01 1.90
N HIS A 7 29.52 7.24 1.67
CA HIS A 7 29.04 8.15 2.70
C HIS A 7 27.53 8.05 2.91
N PHE A 8 26.82 7.21 2.14
CA PHE A 8 25.40 7.02 2.32
C PHE A 8 25.12 6.15 3.55
N GLN A 9 24.54 6.75 4.58
CA GLN A 9 24.19 6.11 5.84
C GLN A 9 22.71 5.78 5.90
N TYR A 10 22.35 4.81 6.74
CA TYR A 10 20.96 4.56 7.07
C TYR A 10 20.31 5.79 7.68
N PHE A 11 19.03 5.99 7.37
CA PHE A 11 18.27 7.02 8.05
C PHE A 11 18.18 6.70 9.55
N PRO A 12 18.33 7.72 10.41
CA PRO A 12 17.97 7.58 11.82
C PRO A 12 16.52 7.11 11.93
N GLU A 13 16.23 6.28 12.94
CA GLU A 13 14.89 5.71 13.13
C GLU A 13 13.82 6.81 13.24
N SER A 14 14.13 7.93 13.89
CA SER A 14 13.22 9.07 14.01
C SER A 14 12.78 9.63 12.65
N ILE A 15 13.66 9.63 11.64
CA ILE A 15 13.33 10.07 10.28
C ILE A 15 12.43 9.04 9.60
N VAL A 16 12.67 7.74 9.84
CA VAL A 16 11.83 6.66 9.32
C VAL A 16 10.42 6.76 9.90
N GLU A 17 10.29 6.99 11.21
CA GLU A 17 9.02 7.20 11.91
C GLU A 17 8.28 8.42 11.35
N SER A 18 8.94 9.57 11.21
CA SER A 18 8.31 10.76 10.62
C SER A 18 7.85 10.54 9.18
N LEU A 19 8.59 9.78 8.37
CA LEU A 19 8.17 9.44 7.01
C LEU A 19 6.96 8.52 6.99
N ILE A 20 6.82 7.63 7.97
CA ILE A 20 5.65 6.76 8.13
C ILE A 20 4.43 7.58 8.55
N GLU A 21 4.57 8.47 9.53
CA GLU A 21 3.49 9.38 9.96
C GLU A 21 3.04 10.27 8.81
N PHE A 22 3.98 10.86 8.07
CA PHE A 22 3.69 11.62 6.87
C PHE A 22 2.91 10.78 5.82
N ALA A 23 3.26 9.51 5.63
CA ALA A 23 2.54 8.63 4.72
C ALA A 23 1.07 8.41 5.15
N ILE A 24 0.86 8.22 6.46
CA ILE A 24 -0.46 8.05 7.07
C ILE A 24 -1.32 9.31 6.83
N ASP A 25 -0.72 10.49 6.98
CA ASP A 25 -1.39 11.77 6.75
C ASP A 25 -1.75 11.97 5.28
N VAL A 26 -0.81 11.71 4.36
CA VAL A 26 -1.05 11.86 2.91
C VAL A 26 -2.13 10.92 2.39
N VAL A 27 -2.20 9.70 2.93
CA VAL A 27 -3.23 8.72 2.57
C VAL A 27 -4.59 9.07 3.23
N GLY A 28 -4.63 10.08 4.11
CA GLY A 28 -5.86 10.53 4.75
C GLY A 28 -6.40 9.54 5.77
N ILE A 29 -5.52 8.76 6.40
CA ILE A 29 -5.89 7.74 7.40
C ILE A 29 -5.36 8.08 8.79
N TYR A 30 -4.99 9.35 9.02
CA TYR A 30 -4.66 9.86 10.34
C TYR A 30 -5.76 9.55 11.34
N LEU A 31 -5.37 9.04 12.51
CA LEU A 31 -6.26 8.76 13.62
C LEU A 31 -5.49 8.96 14.94
N PRO A 32 -6.00 9.75 15.89
CA PRO A 32 -5.38 9.89 17.20
C PRO A 32 -5.22 8.55 17.92
N ASP A 33 -4.13 8.41 18.68
CA ASP A 33 -3.73 7.12 19.27
C ASP A 33 -4.81 6.49 20.15
N TYR A 34 -5.52 7.30 20.93
CA TYR A 34 -6.61 6.83 21.80
C TYR A 34 -7.83 6.31 21.02
N LEU A 35 -7.95 6.62 19.72
CA LEU A 35 -8.97 6.06 18.82
C LEU A 35 -8.46 4.86 18.02
N LEU A 36 -7.19 4.46 18.13
CA LEU A 36 -6.69 3.27 17.44
C LEU A 36 -7.29 1.97 17.98
N HIS A 37 -7.70 1.97 19.25
CA HIS A 37 -8.12 0.78 19.96
C HIS A 37 -9.42 1.03 20.73
N GLY A 38 -10.09 -0.05 21.12
CA GLY A 38 -11.30 0.03 21.94
C GLY A 38 -12.55 0.54 21.20
N PRO A 39 -13.65 0.72 21.96
CA PRO A 39 -14.90 1.26 21.43
C PRO A 39 -14.74 2.72 20.98
N VAL A 40 -15.47 3.11 19.94
CA VAL A 40 -15.50 4.47 19.43
C VAL A 40 -16.64 5.21 20.12
N ASP A 41 -16.33 6.27 20.86
CA ASP A 41 -17.34 7.18 21.41
C ASP A 41 -17.83 8.12 20.31
N SER A 42 -19.09 8.00 19.89
CA SER A 42 -19.70 8.81 18.83
C SER A 42 -19.68 10.32 19.10
N ASN A 43 -19.55 10.73 20.37
CA ASN A 43 -19.51 12.14 20.77
C ASN A 43 -18.09 12.72 20.81
N HIS A 44 -17.08 11.93 20.43
CA HIS A 44 -15.69 12.38 20.48
C HIS A 44 -15.45 13.56 19.52
N GLU A 45 -14.70 14.57 19.97
CA GLU A 45 -14.41 15.80 19.22
C GLU A 45 -13.87 15.52 17.80
N PHE A 46 -12.91 14.60 17.67
CA PHE A 46 -12.40 14.13 16.36
C PHE A 46 -13.50 13.69 15.37
N LEU A 47 -14.57 13.05 15.84
CA LEU A 47 -15.68 12.62 14.98
C LEU A 47 -16.58 13.79 14.58
N SER A 48 -16.59 14.88 15.36
CA SER A 48 -17.34 16.09 15.02
C SER A 48 -16.79 16.78 13.77
N GLU A 49 -15.48 16.64 13.53
CA GLU A 49 -14.80 17.14 12.33
C GLU A 49 -15.05 16.29 11.08
N LEU A 50 -15.44 15.02 11.25
CA LEU A 50 -15.76 14.13 10.15
C LEU A 50 -17.18 14.41 9.61
N THR A 51 -17.31 14.40 8.29
CA THR A 51 -18.59 14.56 7.60
C THR A 51 -19.36 13.25 7.54
N GLY A 52 -20.69 13.31 7.66
CA GLY A 52 -21.58 12.16 7.50
C GLY A 52 -22.37 11.83 8.77
N SER A 53 -23.16 10.76 8.69
CA SER A 53 -23.92 10.18 9.80
C SER A 53 -23.01 9.44 10.79
N ASP A 54 -23.47 9.20 12.02
CA ASP A 54 -22.69 8.51 13.06
C ASP A 54 -22.23 7.10 12.62
N ASN A 55 -23.03 6.41 11.81
CA ASN A 55 -22.67 5.13 11.24
C ASN A 55 -21.53 5.28 10.22
N GLU A 56 -21.59 6.28 9.34
CA GLU A 56 -20.50 6.56 8.37
C GLU A 56 -19.21 6.97 9.06
N LYS A 57 -19.29 7.78 10.11
CA LYS A 57 -18.12 8.15 10.93
C LYS A 57 -17.49 6.92 11.59
N SER A 58 -18.31 6.04 12.17
CA SER A 58 -17.83 4.79 12.76
C SER A 58 -17.19 3.86 11.73
N MET A 59 -17.76 3.78 10.52
CA MET A 59 -17.16 3.05 9.40
C MET A 59 -15.81 3.65 8.99
N GLU A 60 -15.70 4.97 8.94
CA GLU A 60 -14.46 5.67 8.59
C GLU A 60 -13.35 5.42 9.62
N ILE A 61 -13.65 5.44 10.92
CA ILE A 61 -12.67 5.09 11.96
C ILE A 61 -12.14 3.66 11.76
N ASN A 62 -13.04 2.71 11.51
CA ASN A 62 -12.65 1.33 11.26
C ASN A 62 -11.83 1.20 9.98
N ARG A 63 -12.17 1.93 8.92
CA ARG A 63 -11.38 1.98 7.69
C ARG A 63 -9.95 2.46 7.97
N ARG A 64 -9.79 3.58 8.69
CA ARG A 64 -8.48 4.12 9.08
C ARG A 64 -7.67 3.13 9.92
N ARG A 65 -8.29 2.49 10.93
CA ARG A 65 -7.65 1.43 11.73
C ARG A 65 -7.13 0.28 10.87
N ASN A 66 -7.93 -0.19 9.93
CA ASN A 66 -7.60 -1.34 9.09
C ASN A 66 -6.48 -1.01 8.08
N GLU A 67 -6.45 0.21 7.56
CA GLU A 67 -5.48 0.62 6.54
C GLU A 67 -4.14 1.09 7.12
N ARG A 68 -4.10 1.53 8.39
CA ARG A 68 -2.90 2.11 9.03
C ARG A 68 -1.67 1.22 8.93
N GLU A 69 -1.82 -0.05 9.29
CA GLU A 69 -0.70 -1.01 9.26
C GLU A 69 -0.22 -1.28 7.82
N THR A 70 -1.15 -1.28 6.87
CA THR A 70 -0.83 -1.46 5.44
C THR A 70 -0.03 -0.28 4.90
N ALA A 71 -0.44 0.96 5.22
CA ALA A 71 0.26 2.17 4.83
C ALA A 71 1.67 2.23 5.45
N ALA A 72 1.76 1.98 6.76
CA ALA A 72 3.04 1.96 7.48
C ALA A 72 4.01 0.93 6.90
N ASN A 73 3.54 -0.29 6.66
CA ASN A 73 4.38 -1.34 6.08
C ASN A 73 4.78 -1.07 4.63
N THR A 74 3.92 -0.43 3.86
CA THR A 74 4.24 -0.01 2.50
C THR A 74 5.36 1.04 2.53
N MET A 75 5.27 2.04 3.40
CA MET A 75 6.32 3.05 3.54
C MET A 75 7.64 2.44 4.03
N ARG A 76 7.62 1.58 5.06
CA ARG A 76 8.82 0.86 5.54
C ARG A 76 9.50 0.07 4.43
N LYS A 77 8.72 -0.63 3.60
CA LYS A 77 9.25 -1.39 2.45
C LYS A 77 9.87 -0.45 1.41
N SER A 78 9.22 0.66 1.08
CA SER A 78 9.74 1.64 0.14
C SER A 78 11.06 2.26 0.63
N ILE A 79 11.13 2.64 1.91
CA ILE A 79 12.36 3.11 2.55
C ILE A 79 13.44 2.04 2.46
N SER A 80 13.12 0.80 2.85
CA SER A 80 14.06 -0.32 2.79
C SER A 80 14.60 -0.55 1.37
N GLN A 81 13.72 -0.53 0.35
CA GLN A 81 14.11 -0.67 -1.06
C GLN A 81 14.99 0.48 -1.53
N MET A 82 14.66 1.72 -1.15
CA MET A 82 15.50 2.87 -1.44
C MET A 82 16.88 2.69 -0.81
N MET A 83 16.96 2.31 0.46
CA MET A 83 18.23 2.09 1.17
C MET A 83 19.06 0.96 0.53
N VAL A 84 18.42 -0.14 0.14
CA VAL A 84 19.06 -1.23 -0.60
C VAL A 84 19.55 -0.76 -1.96
N PHE A 85 18.77 0.06 -2.68
CA PHE A 85 19.18 0.63 -3.97
C PHE A 85 20.47 1.44 -3.83
N GLN A 86 20.57 2.26 -2.78
CA GLN A 86 21.72 3.14 -2.57
C GLN A 86 22.98 2.35 -2.16
N THR A 87 22.82 1.29 -1.36
CA THR A 87 23.92 0.47 -0.83
C THR A 87 24.37 -0.65 -1.77
N THR A 88 23.46 -1.20 -2.59
CA THR A 88 23.76 -2.30 -3.52
C THR A 88 23.97 -1.84 -4.95
N GLY A 89 23.47 -0.66 -5.34
CA GLY A 89 23.54 -0.16 -6.72
C GLY A 89 22.67 -0.96 -7.70
N LEU A 90 21.84 -1.88 -7.21
CA LEU A 90 20.90 -2.67 -8.00
C LEU A 90 19.63 -1.86 -8.23
N GLY A 91 19.73 -0.88 -9.12
CA GLY A 91 18.56 -0.22 -9.66
C GLY A 91 17.76 -1.15 -10.55
N TYR A 92 16.44 -1.13 -10.37
CA TYR A 92 15.49 -1.62 -11.35
C TYR A 92 15.98 -1.18 -12.74
N GLY A 93 16.24 -2.16 -13.61
CA GLY A 93 16.26 -1.92 -15.04
C GLY A 93 14.85 -1.47 -15.44
N VAL A 94 14.57 -0.19 -15.28
CA VAL A 94 13.52 0.47 -16.04
C VAL A 94 13.97 0.31 -17.48
N ALA A 95 13.23 -0.49 -18.23
CA ALA A 95 13.39 -0.60 -19.66
C ALA A 95 13.17 0.81 -20.24
N GLU A 96 14.28 1.50 -20.49
CA GLU A 96 14.29 2.67 -21.35
C GLU A 96 14.00 2.14 -22.75
N SER A 97 12.73 2.21 -23.15
CA SER A 97 12.32 1.93 -24.53
C SER A 97 12.83 3.07 -25.41
N GLN A 98 14.09 2.96 -25.83
CA GLN A 98 14.57 3.62 -27.05
C GLN A 98 13.80 3.04 -28.24
N PRO A 99 13.18 3.86 -29.10
CA PRO A 99 12.45 3.35 -30.25
C PRO A 99 13.45 2.80 -31.26
N GLY A 100 13.36 1.50 -31.56
CA GLY A 100 13.87 0.97 -32.82
C GLY A 100 14.91 -0.15 -32.80
N LYS A 101 15.25 -0.81 -31.68
CA LYS A 101 16.05 -2.05 -31.73
C LYS A 101 15.53 -3.13 -30.78
N ALA A 102 15.03 -4.22 -31.37
CA ALA A 102 14.60 -5.41 -30.65
C ALA A 102 15.79 -6.10 -29.97
N PRO A 103 15.77 -6.31 -28.64
CA PRO A 103 16.78 -7.12 -27.98
C PRO A 103 16.46 -8.61 -28.17
N LYS A 104 17.40 -9.38 -28.72
CA LYS A 104 17.35 -10.85 -28.73
C LYS A 104 17.65 -11.35 -27.32
N THR A 105 16.63 -11.60 -26.50
CA THR A 105 16.78 -12.30 -25.22
C THR A 105 16.31 -13.74 -25.34
N SER A 106 17.24 -14.69 -25.22
CA SER A 106 16.94 -16.10 -24.95
C SER A 106 16.25 -16.19 -23.59
N LEU A 107 14.96 -16.53 -23.60
CA LEU A 107 14.13 -16.70 -22.43
C LEU A 107 14.56 -17.97 -21.68
N LYS A 108 15.20 -17.84 -20.51
CA LYS A 108 15.19 -18.91 -19.51
C LYS A 108 13.91 -18.76 -18.69
N THR A 109 12.97 -19.66 -18.90
CA THR A 109 11.68 -19.73 -18.20
C THR A 109 11.87 -20.07 -16.71
N PRO A 110 11.21 -19.37 -15.78
CA PRO A 110 11.10 -19.81 -14.40
C PRO A 110 10.13 -20.99 -14.28
N LYS A 111 10.39 -21.89 -13.32
CA LYS A 111 9.60 -23.09 -13.04
C LYS A 111 8.11 -22.76 -12.84
N LYS A 112 7.23 -23.54 -13.50
CA LYS A 112 5.77 -23.49 -13.42
C LYS A 112 5.27 -23.56 -11.97
N THR A 113 4.83 -22.43 -11.42
CA THR A 113 3.84 -22.43 -10.34
C THR A 113 2.44 -22.66 -10.94
N SER A 114 1.66 -23.49 -10.27
CA SER A 114 0.42 -24.09 -10.73
C SER A 114 -0.65 -23.08 -11.14
N ILE A 115 -1.05 -23.10 -12.41
CA ILE A 115 -2.11 -22.28 -13.04
C ILE A 115 -3.48 -22.42 -12.31
N LYS A 116 -3.66 -23.46 -11.50
CA LYS A 116 -4.93 -23.73 -10.80
C LYS A 116 -5.30 -22.70 -9.72
N SER A 117 -4.34 -22.00 -9.11
CA SER A 117 -4.66 -21.00 -8.06
C SER A 117 -5.15 -19.67 -8.65
N SER A 118 -4.60 -19.26 -9.80
CA SER A 118 -5.00 -18.00 -10.46
C SER A 118 -6.42 -18.05 -11.03
N ILE A 119 -6.88 -19.22 -11.50
CA ILE A 119 -8.24 -19.40 -12.03
C ILE A 119 -9.28 -19.32 -10.91
N LYS A 120 -8.98 -19.85 -9.71
CA LYS A 120 -9.89 -19.78 -8.56
C LYS A 120 -10.13 -18.35 -8.09
N ASN A 121 -9.10 -17.50 -8.14
CA ASN A 121 -9.21 -16.10 -7.72
C ASN A 121 -10.07 -15.28 -8.69
N ALA A 122 -9.99 -15.55 -10.00
CA ALA A 122 -10.82 -14.88 -10.99
C ALA A 122 -12.32 -15.24 -10.84
N GLU A 123 -12.63 -16.49 -10.51
CA GLU A 123 -14.01 -16.94 -10.31
C GLU A 123 -14.64 -16.34 -9.04
N VAL A 124 -13.86 -16.20 -7.96
CA VAL A 124 -14.31 -15.55 -6.72
C VAL A 124 -14.59 -14.07 -6.95
N LEU A 125 -13.73 -13.37 -7.69
CA LEU A 125 -13.92 -11.95 -8.00
C LEU A 125 -15.15 -11.73 -8.89
N SER A 126 -15.41 -12.60 -9.86
CA SER A 126 -16.63 -12.54 -10.68
C SER A 126 -17.90 -12.64 -9.82
N ARG A 127 -17.94 -13.59 -8.88
CA ARG A 127 -19.10 -13.78 -7.99
C ARG A 127 -19.34 -12.60 -7.05
N ILE A 128 -18.27 -11.92 -6.61
CA ILE A 128 -18.37 -10.72 -5.78
C ILE A 128 -18.96 -9.56 -6.59
N VAL A 129 -18.48 -9.36 -7.82
CA VAL A 129 -18.99 -8.31 -8.73
C VAL A 129 -20.47 -8.55 -9.10
N ASP A 130 -20.87 -9.80 -9.36
CA ASP A 130 -22.26 -10.14 -9.67
C ASP A 130 -23.20 -10.02 -8.47
N LYS A 131 -22.68 -10.17 -7.25
CA LYS A 131 -23.45 -9.92 -6.02
C LYS A 131 -23.67 -8.42 -5.79
N TRP A 132 -22.66 -7.60 -6.08
CA TRP A 132 -22.75 -6.14 -5.98
C TRP A 132 -23.75 -5.55 -6.99
N LYS A 133 -23.71 -6.00 -8.26
CA LYS A 133 -24.66 -5.56 -9.29
C LYS A 133 -26.13 -5.87 -8.95
N ARG A 134 -26.40 -7.05 -8.37
CA ARG A 134 -27.76 -7.45 -7.99
C ARG A 134 -28.29 -6.71 -6.76
N GLY A 135 -27.42 -6.24 -5.87
CA GLY A 135 -27.82 -5.42 -4.72
C GLY A 135 -28.23 -3.99 -5.09
N HIS A 136 -27.76 -3.48 -6.24
CA HIS A 136 -28.07 -2.13 -6.73
C HIS A 136 -29.30 -2.05 -7.64
N GLN A 137 -29.99 -3.16 -7.88
CA GLN A 137 -31.13 -3.24 -8.80
C GLN A 137 -32.50 -3.28 -8.10
N MET A 138 -32.52 -3.02 -6.79
CA MET A 138 -33.73 -2.94 -5.94
C MET A 138 -33.85 -1.56 -5.29
N ILE A 139 -33.67 -0.50 -6.08
CA ILE A 139 -34.15 0.87 -5.82
C ILE A 139 -34.71 1.41 -7.13
#